data_AF-A0A940NYY8-F1
#
_entry.id   AF-A0A940NYY8-F1
#
_cell.length_a   1.000
_cell.length_b   1.000
_cell.length_c   1.000
_cell.angle_alpha   90.00
_cell.angle_beta   90.00
_cell.angle_gamma   90.00
#
_symmetry.space_group_name_H-M   'P 1'
#
loop_
_entity.id
_entity.type
_entity.pdbx_description
1 polymer ?
#
loop_
_entity_poly.entity_id
_entity_poly.type
_entity_poly.pdbx_seq_one_letter_code
_entity_poly.pdbx_strand_id
1 'polypeptide(L)'
;MKNWKKLAAVLLSGAMLAVTGGCAGGTSSSTAEPVPQTEAETAEAAADTEAMTEEDATAAAESDGETITVTDHLGNVVEVPKEIDRIVVGNIYPLPSVLTIFFDSGEKIVGMADVSMKAAQNGLLGELYPEVLGAETGFISGT
;
A
#
# COMPACT_ATOMS: atom_id res chain seq x y z
N MET A 1 20.67 -48.22 12.27
CA MET A 1 20.05 -48.10 10.93
C MET A 1 18.82 -47.19 11.04
N LYS A 2 19.04 -45.87 11.01
CA LYS A 2 18.08 -44.84 11.47
C LYS A 2 17.74 -43.89 10.32
N ASN A 3 17.38 -44.44 9.15
CA ASN A 3 17.12 -43.62 7.96
C ASN A 3 16.05 -44.20 7.01
N TRP A 4 15.42 -45.35 7.34
CA TRP A 4 14.45 -46.03 6.47
C TRP A 4 13.21 -45.19 6.15
N LYS A 5 12.74 -44.38 7.11
CA LYS A 5 11.50 -43.59 6.97
C LYS A 5 11.59 -42.48 5.93
N LYS A 6 12.80 -42.08 5.51
CA LYS A 6 13.01 -41.02 4.50
C LYS A 6 13.07 -41.55 3.06
N LEU A 7 13.14 -42.86 2.87
CA LEU A 7 13.16 -43.50 1.54
C LEU A 7 11.76 -43.91 1.05
N ALA A 8 10.73 -43.90 1.90
CA ALA A 8 9.37 -44.27 1.54
C ALA A 8 8.53 -43.13 0.93
N ALA A 9 9.00 -41.88 0.97
CA ALA A 9 8.22 -40.71 0.53
C ALA A 9 8.54 -40.23 -0.90
N VAL A 10 9.53 -40.85 -1.58
CA VAL A 10 9.93 -40.48 -2.95
C VAL A 10 9.24 -41.36 -4.02
N LEU A 11 8.50 -42.40 -3.61
CA LEU A 11 7.80 -43.33 -4.52
C LEU A 11 6.28 -43.10 -4.58
N LEU A 12 5.84 -41.84 -4.43
CA LEU A 12 4.47 -41.41 -4.73
C LEU A 12 4.44 -40.36 -5.85
N SER A 13 5.41 -40.44 -6.77
CA SER A 13 5.41 -39.74 -8.05
C SER A 13 5.41 -40.81 -9.15
N GLY A 14 4.21 -41.19 -9.59
CA GLY A 14 4.05 -42.18 -10.63
C GLY A 14 2.61 -42.64 -10.75
N ALA A 15 1.81 -41.93 -11.55
CA ALA A 15 0.82 -42.50 -12.48
C ALA A 15 -0.15 -41.42 -12.98
N MET A 16 0.22 -40.74 -14.07
CA MET A 16 -0.76 -40.39 -15.10
C MET A 16 -0.04 -40.28 -16.44
N LEU A 17 -0.12 -41.37 -17.21
CA LEU A 17 0.27 -41.44 -18.61
C LEU A 17 -0.93 -41.97 -19.42
N ALA A 18 -1.09 -41.36 -20.60
CA ALA A 18 -1.93 -41.74 -21.75
C ALA A 18 -3.39 -41.20 -21.68
N VAL A 19 -3.94 -40.50 -22.68
CA VAL A 19 -4.07 -40.82 -24.13
C VAL A 19 -4.57 -39.53 -24.87
N THR A 20 -3.80 -38.94 -25.80
CA THR A 20 -3.90 -38.92 -27.29
C THR A 20 -4.62 -37.74 -27.96
N GLY A 21 -4.01 -37.27 -29.05
CA GLY A 21 -4.60 -36.47 -30.14
C GLY A 21 -3.83 -35.16 -30.32
N GLY A 22 -2.97 -34.91 -31.31
CA GLY A 22 -2.84 -35.45 -32.66
C GLY A 22 -3.17 -34.36 -33.67
N CYS A 23 -2.17 -33.65 -34.21
CA CYS A 23 -2.22 -33.10 -35.56
C CYS A 23 -0.81 -32.82 -36.12
N ALA A 24 -0.56 -33.48 -37.25
CA ALA A 24 0.36 -33.21 -38.37
C ALA A 24 1.62 -32.35 -38.16
N GLY A 25 2.78 -32.98 -38.43
CA GLY A 25 4.08 -32.31 -38.57
C GLY A 25 4.35 -31.71 -39.95
N GLY A 26 5.51 -31.06 -40.04
CA GLY A 26 6.17 -30.77 -41.32
C GLY A 26 7.11 -29.55 -41.31
N THR A 27 8.42 -29.84 -41.23
CA THR A 27 9.49 -29.23 -42.05
C THR A 27 10.13 -27.86 -41.67
N SER A 28 11.44 -27.96 -41.38
CA SER A 28 12.62 -27.16 -41.81
C SER A 28 12.83 -25.67 -41.47
N SER A 29 13.96 -25.45 -40.78
CA SER A 29 15.04 -24.46 -40.94
C SER A 29 14.77 -22.96 -41.25
N SER A 30 15.45 -22.14 -40.41
CA SER A 30 16.21 -20.92 -40.73
C SER A 30 15.59 -19.54 -40.38
N THR A 31 16.35 -18.80 -39.54
CA THR A 31 16.58 -17.34 -39.54
C THR A 31 15.56 -16.35 -38.93
N ALA A 32 16.15 -15.51 -38.05
CA ALA A 32 15.88 -14.11 -37.67
C ALA A 32 14.60 -13.73 -36.87
N GLU A 33 14.85 -12.89 -35.85
CA GLU A 33 13.88 -12.16 -35.03
C GLU A 33 12.97 -11.24 -35.86
N PRO A 34 11.78 -10.83 -35.35
CA PRO A 34 11.74 -9.62 -34.50
C PRO A 34 10.74 -9.66 -33.33
N VAL A 35 10.95 -8.74 -32.39
CA VAL A 35 10.11 -8.37 -31.24
C VAL A 35 8.73 -7.87 -31.69
N PRO A 36 7.65 -8.13 -30.93
CA PRO A 36 6.56 -7.17 -30.83
C PRO A 36 6.34 -6.71 -29.38
N GLN A 37 6.36 -5.39 -29.22
CA GLN A 37 5.60 -4.66 -28.22
C GLN A 37 4.10 -4.83 -28.53
N THR A 38 3.21 -4.84 -27.54
CA THR A 38 1.89 -4.15 -27.59
C THR A 38 1.12 -4.36 -26.27
N GLU A 39 0.86 -3.20 -25.65
CA GLU A 39 -0.26 -2.72 -24.83
C GLU A 39 -0.77 -3.45 -23.57
N ALA A 40 -0.79 -2.63 -22.53
CA ALA A 40 -1.58 -2.71 -21.33
C ALA A 40 -3.09 -2.80 -21.63
N GLU A 41 -3.78 -3.65 -20.86
CA GLU A 41 -5.20 -3.47 -20.60
C GLU A 41 -5.37 -3.09 -19.13
N THR A 42 -5.78 -1.85 -18.93
CA THR A 42 -6.23 -1.28 -17.66
C THR A 42 -7.75 -1.29 -17.64
N ALA A 43 -8.27 -1.87 -16.55
CA ALA A 43 -9.51 -1.57 -15.83
C ALA A 43 -10.87 -1.93 -16.47
N GLU A 44 -11.65 -2.69 -15.71
CA GLU A 44 -12.84 -2.12 -15.06
C GLU A 44 -13.16 -2.90 -13.78
N ALA A 45 -12.89 -2.29 -12.61
CA ALA A 45 -13.45 -2.73 -11.34
C ALA A 45 -14.45 -1.67 -10.91
N ALA A 46 -15.73 -2.03 -11.03
CA ALA A 46 -16.86 -1.20 -10.62
C ALA A 46 -16.76 -0.89 -9.12
N ALA A 47 -16.69 0.40 -8.79
CA ALA A 47 -16.94 0.91 -7.45
C ALA A 47 -18.19 1.79 -7.51
N ASP A 48 -19.31 1.15 -7.18
CA ASP A 48 -20.56 1.79 -6.82
C ASP A 48 -20.27 2.74 -5.63
N THR A 49 -20.26 4.05 -5.89
CA THR A 49 -20.14 5.08 -4.85
C THR A 49 -21.52 5.65 -4.64
N GLU A 50 -22.22 5.05 -3.69
CA GLU A 50 -23.41 5.64 -3.09
C GLU A 50 -23.08 7.02 -2.52
N ALA A 51 -24.00 7.96 -2.77
CA ALA A 51 -23.89 9.37 -2.45
C ALA A 51 -23.54 9.62 -0.98
N MET A 52 -22.42 10.32 -0.73
CA MET A 52 -22.21 11.02 0.53
C MET A 52 -23.25 12.13 0.62
N THR A 53 -24.17 11.97 1.56
CA THR A 53 -25.10 13.00 1.98
C THR A 53 -24.31 14.08 2.72
N GLU A 54 -24.25 15.27 2.14
CA GLU A 54 -23.79 16.48 2.79
C GLU A 54 -24.79 16.84 3.91
N GLU A 55 -24.42 16.65 5.17
CA GLU A 55 -25.17 17.22 6.29
C GLU A 55 -24.22 17.88 7.30
N ASP A 56 -24.46 19.18 7.46
CA ASP A 56 -24.07 20.10 8.52
C ASP A 56 -22.59 20.54 8.64
N ALA A 57 -22.16 21.35 7.66
CA ALA A 57 -21.10 22.32 7.90
C ALA A 57 -21.68 23.55 8.63
N THR A 58 -21.89 23.44 9.95
CA THR A 58 -22.09 24.63 10.79
C THR A 58 -20.77 25.41 10.80
N ALA A 59 -20.75 26.53 10.07
CA ALA A 59 -19.61 27.44 10.00
C ALA A 59 -19.27 27.98 11.40
N ALA A 60 -18.17 27.48 11.97
CA ALA A 60 -17.59 28.05 13.18
C ALA A 60 -17.11 29.47 12.87
N ALA A 61 -17.55 30.42 13.67
CA ALA A 61 -17.10 31.81 13.59
C ALA A 61 -15.57 31.87 13.67
N GLU A 62 -14.95 32.55 12.70
CA GLU A 62 -13.53 32.87 12.68
C GLU A 62 -13.14 33.58 13.99
N SER A 63 -12.55 32.83 14.91
CA SER A 63 -11.90 33.39 16.08
C SER A 63 -10.44 33.66 15.74
N ASP A 64 -9.91 34.83 16.10
CA ASP A 64 -8.47 35.16 16.07
C ASP A 64 -7.64 34.30 17.06
N GLY A 65 -8.17 33.16 17.51
CA GLY A 65 -7.51 32.24 18.42
C GLY A 65 -6.37 31.45 17.77
N GLU A 66 -5.43 31.00 18.59
CA GLU A 66 -4.26 30.18 18.19
C GLU A 66 -4.64 28.72 17.87
N THR A 67 -5.83 28.29 18.26
CA THR A 67 -6.34 26.92 18.13
C THR A 67 -7.64 26.87 17.31
N ILE A 68 -7.96 25.67 16.85
CA ILE A 68 -9.26 25.29 16.29
C ILE A 68 -9.83 24.12 17.10
N THR A 69 -11.15 24.07 17.22
CA THR A 69 -11.87 22.93 17.80
C THR A 69 -12.21 21.94 16.69
N VAL A 70 -11.87 20.66 16.90
CA VAL A 70 -12.14 19.55 15.99
C VAL A 70 -12.96 18.49 16.73
N THR A 71 -14.00 18.00 16.08
CA THR A 71 -14.77 16.82 16.53
C THR A 71 -14.39 15.64 15.66
N ASP A 72 -13.92 14.54 16.25
CA ASP A 72 -13.55 13.34 15.51
C ASP A 72 -14.76 12.44 15.21
N HIS A 73 -14.52 11.35 14.47
CA HIS A 73 -15.54 10.37 14.09
C HIS A 73 -16.15 9.57 15.26
N LEU A 74 -15.56 9.64 16.46
CA LEU A 74 -16.10 9.05 17.69
C LEU A 74 -16.83 10.08 18.55
N GLY A 75 -16.95 11.33 18.09
CA GLY A 75 -17.56 12.43 18.82
C GLY A 75 -16.64 13.06 19.87
N ASN A 76 -15.35 12.74 19.88
CA ASN A 76 -14.40 13.40 20.78
C ASN A 76 -14.15 14.83 20.29
N VAL A 77 -14.22 15.80 21.19
CA VAL A 77 -13.98 17.21 20.90
C VAL A 77 -12.61 17.59 21.46
N VAL A 78 -11.72 18.07 20.59
CA VAL A 78 -10.34 18.43 20.94
C VAL A 78 -9.96 19.80 20.35
N GLU A 79 -9.15 20.55 21.07
CA GLU A 79 -8.53 21.77 20.55
C GLU A 79 -7.14 21.44 20.02
N VAL A 80 -6.85 21.86 18.79
CA VAL A 80 -5.54 21.72 18.16
C VAL A 80 -5.05 23.08 17.67
N PRO A 81 -3.73 23.32 17.60
CA PRO A 81 -3.21 24.56 17.03
C PRO A 81 -3.65 24.72 15.59
N LYS A 82 -3.83 25.98 15.13
CA LYS A 82 -4.06 26.28 13.70
C LYS A 82 -2.90 25.82 12.83
N GLU A 83 -1.68 26.02 13.32
CA GLU A 83 -0.45 25.61 12.64
C GLU A 83 0.08 24.31 13.24
N ILE A 84 0.11 23.25 12.44
CA ILE A 84 0.61 21.94 12.86
C ILE A 84 2.00 21.69 12.29
N ASP A 85 2.97 21.50 13.17
CA ASP A 85 4.37 21.25 12.80
C ASP A 85 4.82 19.80 12.99
N ARG A 86 4.09 19.01 13.81
CA ARG A 86 4.48 17.64 14.16
C ARG A 86 3.27 16.73 14.14
N ILE A 87 3.31 15.73 13.28
CA ILE A 87 2.22 14.81 13.01
C ILE A 87 2.70 13.38 13.26
N VAL A 88 1.89 12.64 14.03
CA VAL A 88 2.05 11.20 14.24
C VAL A 88 0.82 10.50 13.69
N VAL A 89 1.02 9.51 12.83
CA VAL A 89 -0.08 8.73 12.23
C VAL A 89 0.02 7.28 12.66
N GLY A 90 -0.92 6.85 13.52
CA GLY A 90 -0.87 5.53 14.14
C GLY A 90 -1.66 4.41 13.46
N ASN A 91 -2.77 4.70 12.77
CA ASN A 91 -3.73 3.64 12.39
C ASN A 91 -4.33 3.76 10.98
N ILE A 92 -4.27 4.93 10.35
CA ILE A 92 -4.87 5.13 9.01
C ILE A 92 -3.78 4.99 7.96
N TYR A 93 -3.77 3.86 7.25
CA TYR A 93 -2.87 3.61 6.13
C TYR A 93 -3.60 3.89 4.81
N PRO A 94 -2.97 4.55 3.81
CA PRO A 94 -1.59 5.02 3.71
C PRO A 94 -1.46 6.54 4.03
N LEU A 95 -2.16 7.04 5.04
CA LEU A 95 -2.27 8.48 5.31
C LEU A 95 -0.92 9.23 5.46
N PRO A 96 0.17 8.65 6.03
CA PRO A 96 1.47 9.34 6.06
C PRO A 96 1.92 9.79 4.66
N SER A 97 1.71 8.95 3.65
CA SER A 97 2.07 9.25 2.27
C SER A 97 1.24 10.39 1.70
N VAL A 98 -0.06 10.40 1.98
CA VAL A 98 -0.99 11.44 1.52
C VAL A 98 -0.61 12.80 2.12
N LEU A 99 -0.36 12.84 3.43
CA LEU A 99 0.04 14.07 4.11
C LEU A 99 1.40 14.58 3.63
N THR A 100 2.36 13.69 3.39
CA THR A 100 3.68 14.05 2.84
C THR A 100 3.55 14.77 1.50
N ILE A 101 2.72 14.23 0.59
CA ILE A 101 2.47 14.83 -0.72
C ILE A 101 1.67 16.14 -0.59
N PHE A 102 0.67 16.16 0.30
CA PHE A 102 -0.17 17.34 0.52
C PHE A 102 0.64 18.55 1.02
N PHE A 103 1.58 18.31 1.95
CA PHE A 103 2.47 19.35 2.45
C PHE A 103 3.68 19.61 1.55
N ASP A 104 3.84 18.85 0.46
CA ASP A 104 5.05 18.85 -0.38
C ASP A 104 6.33 18.70 0.47
N SER A 105 6.22 17.91 1.56
CA SER A 105 7.26 17.75 2.57
C SER A 105 6.93 16.62 3.54
N GLY A 106 7.92 15.77 3.84
CA GLY A 106 7.85 14.77 4.90
C GLY A 106 8.32 15.28 6.27
N GLU A 107 8.80 16.53 6.40
CA GLU A 107 9.41 17.05 7.64
C GLU A 107 8.43 17.07 8.83
N LYS A 108 7.14 17.31 8.55
CA LYS A 108 6.10 17.35 9.57
C LYS A 108 5.71 15.96 10.08
N ILE A 109 6.06 14.89 9.37
CA ILE A 109 5.75 13.51 9.76
C ILE A 109 6.83 13.01 10.72
N VAL A 110 6.59 13.17 12.01
CA VAL A 110 7.56 12.78 13.05
C VAL A 110 7.36 11.36 13.55
N GLY A 111 6.24 10.72 13.21
CA GLY A 111 5.98 9.33 13.56
C GLY A 111 4.96 8.67 12.63
N MET A 112 5.21 7.42 12.27
CA MET A 112 4.26 6.59 11.52
C MET A 112 4.35 5.13 11.93
N ALA A 113 3.34 4.33 11.57
CA ALA A 113 3.43 2.89 11.77
C ALA A 113 4.52 2.23 10.92
N ASP A 114 5.07 1.12 11.43
CA ASP A 114 6.08 0.32 10.73
C ASP A 114 5.65 -0.05 9.30
N VAL A 115 4.37 -0.39 9.11
CA VAL A 115 3.85 -0.76 7.78
C VAL A 115 3.93 0.41 6.79
N SER A 116 3.67 1.64 7.23
CA SER A 116 3.81 2.84 6.41
C SER A 116 5.27 3.17 6.13
N MET A 117 6.13 3.04 7.15
CA MET A 117 7.57 3.24 6.98
C MET A 117 8.14 2.25 5.96
N LYS A 118 7.72 0.98 5.98
CA LYS A 118 8.13 -0.01 4.98
C LYS A 118 7.62 0.32 3.59
N ALA A 119 6.41 0.84 3.45
CA ALA A 119 5.91 1.31 2.15
C ALA A 119 6.74 2.50 1.63
N ALA A 120 7.10 3.46 2.49
CA ALA A 120 7.92 4.60 2.13
C ALA A 120 9.34 4.19 1.71
N GLN A 121 9.98 3.30 2.48
CA GLN A 121 11.35 2.80 2.21
C GLN A 121 11.49 2.05 0.89
N ASN A 122 10.45 1.33 0.48
CA ASN A 122 10.49 0.46 -0.70
C ASN A 122 9.72 1.04 -1.90
N GLY A 123 9.23 2.27 -1.80
CA GLY A 123 8.43 2.93 -2.82
C GLY A 123 8.99 4.29 -3.20
N LEU A 124 8.38 4.90 -4.22
CA LEU A 124 8.79 6.20 -4.76
C LEU A 124 8.74 7.33 -3.72
N LEU A 125 7.89 7.21 -2.69
CA LEU A 125 7.74 8.26 -1.67
C LEU A 125 9.07 8.56 -0.96
N GLY A 126 9.84 7.53 -0.56
CA GLY A 126 11.13 7.73 0.09
C GLY A 126 12.24 8.25 -0.85
N GLU A 127 12.04 8.13 -2.17
CA GLU A 127 12.94 8.72 -3.17
C GLU A 127 12.63 10.20 -3.40
N LEU A 128 11.34 10.58 -3.39
CA LEU A 128 10.89 11.96 -3.63
C LEU A 128 10.99 12.84 -2.37
N TYR A 129 10.67 12.28 -1.20
CA TYR A 129 10.62 12.96 0.10
C TYR A 129 11.44 12.19 1.14
N PRO A 130 12.77 12.15 1.01
CA PRO A 130 13.64 11.32 1.85
C PRO A 130 13.54 11.62 3.35
N GLU A 131 13.18 12.84 3.72
CA GLU A 131 12.97 13.28 5.10
C GLU A 131 11.90 12.45 5.83
N VAL A 132 10.91 11.92 5.11
CA VAL A 132 9.83 11.08 5.68
C VAL A 132 10.38 9.80 6.31
N LEU A 133 11.55 9.33 5.83
CA LEU A 133 12.20 8.12 6.33
C LEU A 133 12.83 8.32 7.73
N GLY A 134 12.87 9.56 8.22
CA GLY A 134 13.33 9.91 9.56
C GLY A 134 12.27 9.78 10.65
N ALA A 135 11.01 9.49 10.30
CA ALA A 135 9.92 9.37 11.27
C ALA A 135 10.14 8.21 12.26
N GLU A 136 9.76 8.40 13.51
CA GLU A 136 9.78 7.34 14.52
C GLU A 136 8.74 6.26 14.19
N THR A 137 8.97 5.01 14.60
CA THR A 137 7.99 3.92 14.46
C THR A 137 7.72 3.12 15.74
N GLY A 138 8.52 3.34 16.80
CA GLY A 138 8.48 2.54 18.02
C GLY A 138 7.24 2.76 18.90
N PHE A 139 6.56 3.89 18.78
CA PHE A 139 5.47 4.30 19.68
C PHE A 139 4.22 3.41 19.62
N ILE A 140 4.03 2.62 18.56
CA ILE A 140 2.87 1.72 18.44
C ILE A 140 3.03 0.48 19.33
N SER A 141 4.26 0.10 19.67
CA SER A 141 4.54 -1.16 20.38
C SER A 141 4.26 -1.11 21.89
N GLY A 142 3.99 0.07 22.46
CA GLY A 142 3.56 0.23 23.86
C GLY A 142 4.61 -0.11 24.92
N THR A 143 5.90 -0.07 24.59
CA THR A 143 7.02 -0.38 25.50
C THR A 143 7.63 0.87 26.13
#